data_AF-A0A3D1AKW3-F1
#
_entry.id   AF-A0A3D1AKW3-F1
#
_cell.length_a   1.000
_cell.length_b   1.000
_cell.length_c   1.000
_cell.angle_alpha   90.00
_cell.angle_beta   90.00
_cell.angle_gamma   90.00
#
_symmetry.space_group_name_H-M   'P 1'
#
loop_
_entity.id
_entity.type
_entity.pdbx_description
1 polymer ?
#
loop_
_entity_poly.entity_id
_entity_poly.type
_entity_poly.pdbx_seq_one_letter_code
_entity_poly.pdbx_strand_id
1 'polypeptide(L)' 'TANTVLRPDCAVICYQPEGERLSRAPELVFEVVSPSSVKRDEILKPAIYQEEGVEWFVLIYPETL' A
#
# COMPACT_ATOMS: atom_id res chain seq x y z
N THR A 1 -15.56 10.56 6.31
CA THR A 1 -15.73 9.13 6.67
C THR A 1 -14.88 8.29 5.73
N ALA A 2 -13.58 8.20 5.97
CA ALA A 2 -12.77 7.14 5.38
C ALA A 2 -12.33 6.26 6.54
N ASN A 3 -13.17 5.30 6.92
CA ASN A 3 -12.81 4.21 7.85
C ASN A 3 -12.00 3.12 7.12
N THR A 4 -11.26 3.51 6.07
CA THR A 4 -10.51 2.58 5.25
C THR A 4 -9.14 2.39 5.89
N VAL A 5 -8.81 1.15 6.21
CA VAL A 5 -7.49 0.78 6.71
C VAL A 5 -6.89 -0.19 5.72
N LEU A 6 -5.79 0.21 5.10
CA LEU A 6 -5.01 -0.65 4.22
C LEU A 6 -3.95 -1.40 5.02
N ARG A 7 -3.56 -2.56 4.50
CA ARG A 7 -2.53 -3.43 5.10
C ARG A 7 -1.62 -3.87 3.95
N PRO A 8 -0.60 -3.07 3.61
CA PRO A 8 0.36 -3.45 2.59
C PRO A 8 1.21 -4.62 3.05
N ASP A 9 1.82 -5.34 2.10
CA ASP A 9 2.77 -6.40 2.40
C ASP A 9 4.08 -5.81 2.98
N CYS A 10 4.51 -4.67 2.46
CA CYS A 10 5.62 -3.91 3.03
C CYS A 10 5.41 -2.40 2.83
N ALA A 11 5.80 -1.62 3.83
CA ALA A 11 5.80 -0.16 3.75
C ALA A 11 7.10 0.39 4.34
N VAL A 12 7.61 1.46 3.74
CA VAL A 12 8.76 2.21 4.24
C VAL A 12 8.28 3.59 4.66
N ILE A 13 8.62 3.95 5.90
CA ILE A 13 8.32 5.27 6.47
C ILE A 13 9.61 6.02 6.74
N CYS A 14 9.63 7.33 6.47
CA CYS A 14 10.73 8.24 6.78
C CYS A 14 10.34 9.21 7.91
N TYR A 15 9.64 8.68 8.91
CA TYR A 15 9.21 9.41 10.11
C TYR A 15 9.09 8.45 11.29
N GLN A 16 9.05 9.02 12.50
CA GLN A 16 8.81 8.23 13.70
C GLN A 16 7.33 7.81 13.76
N PRO A 17 7.01 6.51 13.87
CA PRO A 17 5.63 6.07 13.98
C PRO A 17 5.04 6.47 15.33
N GLU A 18 3.75 6.83 15.32
CA GLU A 18 2.99 7.19 16.52
C GLU A 18 1.92 6.13 16.80
N GLY A 19 2.15 5.30 17.82
CA GLY A 19 1.22 4.25 18.21
C GLY A 19 1.22 3.02 17.30
N GLU A 20 0.12 2.27 17.32
CA GLU A 20 0.02 0.95 16.65
C GLU A 20 -0.38 1.04 15.17
N ARG A 21 -0.83 2.21 14.70
CA ARG A 21 -1.35 2.41 13.33
C ARG A 21 -0.71 3.64 12.71
N LEU A 22 -0.33 3.52 11.44
CA LEU A 22 0.14 4.67 10.67
C LEU A 22 -1.06 5.54 10.28
N SER A 23 -1.06 6.79 10.72
CA SER A 23 -2.02 7.83 10.35
C SER A 23 -1.49 8.76 9.25
N ARG A 24 -0.18 8.76 9.05
CA ARG A 24 0.51 9.43 7.94
C ARG A 24 0.80 8.40 6.84
N ALA A 25 0.75 8.84 5.59
CA ALA A 25 1.10 8.01 4.44
C ALA A 25 2.58 7.60 4.49
N PRO A 26 2.91 6.33 4.21
CA PRO A 26 4.26 5.90 3.94
C PRO A 26 4.83 6.53 2.67
N GLU A 27 6.14 6.69 2.60
CA GLU A 27 6.85 7.17 1.41
C GLU A 27 6.84 6.12 0.29
N LEU A 28 6.91 4.83 0.63
CA LEU A 28 6.96 3.73 -0.32
C LEU A 28 6.14 2.52 0.17
N VAL A 29 5.34 1.96 -0.73
CA VAL A 29 4.51 0.77 -0.49
C VAL A 29 4.79 -0.30 -1.53
N PHE A 30 4.89 -1.55 -1.08
CA PHE A 30 4.99 -2.74 -1.91
C PHE A 30 3.77 -3.64 -1.72
N GLU A 31 3.25 -4.17 -2.82
CA GLU A 31 2.18 -5.17 -2.84
C GLU A 31 2.63 -6.36 -3.70
N VAL A 32 2.55 -7.56 -3.13
CA VAL A 32 2.82 -8.82 -3.82
C VAL A 32 1.50 -9.33 -4.39
N VAL A 33 1.38 -9.25 -5.71
CA VAL A 33 0.16 -9.60 -6.41
C VAL A 33 -0.02 -11.11 -6.42
N SER A 34 -1.20 -11.56 -5.99
CA SER A 34 -1.65 -12.95 -6.10
C SER A 34 -2.87 -13.04 -7.02
N PRO A 35 -3.20 -14.22 -7.58
CA PRO A 35 -4.43 -14.41 -8.35
C PRO A 35 -5.69 -13.96 -7.59
N SER A 36 -5.69 -14.11 -6.26
CA SER A 36 -6.81 -13.74 -5.38
C SER A 36 -6.91 -12.24 -5.06
N SER A 37 -5.84 -11.47 -5.31
CA SER A 37 -5.72 -10.07 -4.91
C SER A 37 -5.55 -9.10 -6.09
N VAL A 38 -5.37 -9.61 -7.32
CA VAL A 38 -5.09 -8.86 -8.56
C VAL A 38 -5.93 -7.58 -8.69
N LYS A 39 -7.26 -7.68 -8.55
CA LYS A 39 -8.15 -6.53 -8.73
C LYS A 39 -7.97 -5.46 -7.65
N ARG A 40 -7.68 -5.87 -6.41
CA ARG A 40 -7.44 -4.92 -5.32
C ARG A 40 -6.09 -4.24 -5.49
N ASP A 41 -5.05 -5.01 -5.79
CA ASP A 41 -3.67 -4.51 -5.81
C ASP A 41 -3.41 -3.64 -7.04
N GLU A 42 -4.02 -3.95 -8.18
CA GLU A 42 -3.80 -3.19 -9.43
C GLU A 42 -4.72 -1.98 -9.61
N ILE A 43 -5.88 -1.94 -8.94
CA ILE A 43 -6.91 -0.93 -9.21
C ILE A 43 -7.30 -0.17 -7.95
N LEU A 44 -7.76 -0.88 -6.92
CA LEU A 44 -8.35 -0.22 -5.74
C LEU A 44 -7.29 0.42 -4.84
N LYS A 45 -6.27 -0.35 -4.46
CA LYS A 45 -5.21 0.11 -3.56
C LYS A 45 -4.37 1.24 -4.13
N PRO A 46 -3.92 1.22 -5.41
CA PRO A 46 -3.13 2.32 -5.97
C PRO A 46 -3.90 3.63 -5.97
N ALA A 47 -5.21 3.59 -6.27
CA ALA A 47 -6.05 4.79 -6.23
C ALA A 47 -6.12 5.40 -4.82
N ILE A 48 -6.30 4.58 -3.79
CA ILE A 48 -6.35 5.04 -2.40
C ILE A 48 -4.96 5.53 -1.94
N TYR A 49 -3.89 4.78 -2.23
CA TYR A 49 -2.53 5.20 -1.86
C TYR A 49 -2.15 6.52 -2.54
N GLN A 50 -2.54 6.73 -3.79
CA GLN A 50 -2.33 7.99 -4.51
C GLN A 50 -3.14 9.14 -3.88
N GLU A 51 -4.40 8.91 -3.51
CA GLU A 51 -5.24 9.91 -2.82
C GLU A 51 -4.66 10.31 -1.46
N GLU A 52 -4.10 9.36 -0.71
CA GLU A 52 -3.46 9.57 0.60
C GLU A 52 -2.03 10.12 0.49
N GLY A 53 -1.48 10.25 -0.71
CA GLY A 53 -0.16 10.88 -0.94
C GLY A 53 1.05 9.97 -0.76
N VAL A 54 0.89 8.65 -0.91
CA VAL A 54 2.04 7.72 -1.03
C VAL A 54 2.82 8.06 -2.30
N GLU A 55 4.11 8.33 -2.15
CA GLU A 55 4.96 8.81 -3.26
C GLU A 55 5.33 7.69 -4.22
N TRP A 56 5.64 6.49 -3.69
CA TRP A 56 6.06 5.36 -4.48
C TRP A 56 5.20 4.12 -4.19
N PHE A 57 4.70 3.49 -5.25
CA PHE A 57 3.89 2.27 -5.17
C PHE A 57 4.44 1.22 -6.13
N VAL A 58 4.77 0.04 -5.61
CA VAL A 58 5.43 -1.04 -6.36
C VAL A 58 4.58 -2.30 -6.34
N LEU A 59 4.27 -2.81 -7.52
CA LEU A 59 3.64 -4.11 -7.72
C LEU A 59 4.69 -5.18 -8.00
N ILE A 60 4.62 -6.28 -7.26
CA ILE A 60 5.51 -7.43 -7.42
C ILE A 60 4.66 -8.60 -7.94
N TYR A 61 5.03 -9.14 -9.10
CA TYR A 61 4.38 -10.29 -9.72
C TYR A 61 5.27 -11.53 -9.58
N PRO A 62 5.08 -12.37 -8.54
CA PRO A 62 5.93 -13.53 -8.31
C PRO A 62 5.76 -14.62 -9.37
N GLU A 63 4.57 -14.73 -9.97
CA GLU A 63 4.23 -15.73 -10.98
C GLU A 63 4.89 -15.47 -12.35
N THR A 64 5.54 -14.32 -12.52
CA THR A 64 6.21 -13.93 -13.78
C THR A 64 7.73 -14.00 -13.71
N LEU A 65 8.28 -14.57 -12.61
CA LEU A 65 9.71 -14.86 -12.42
C LEU A 65 10.04 -16.28 -12.89
#